data_AF-A0A0K8RG61-F1
#
_entry.id   AF-A0A0K8RG61-F1
#
_cell.length_a   1.000
_cell.length_b   1.000
_cell.length_c   1.000
_cell.angle_alpha   90.00
_cell.angle_beta   90.00
_cell.angle_gamma   90.00
#
_symmetry.space_group_name_H-M   'P 1'
#
loop_
_entity.id
_entity.type
_entity.pdbx_description
1 polymer ?
#
loop_
_entity_poly.entity_id
_entity_poly.type
_entity_poly.pdbx_seq_one_letter_code
_entity_poly.pdbx_strand_id
1 'polypeptide(L)'
;MAVNVFTILQLAVFAAIVLNVNLHSVSADSKGTSDSQDSTKSIKVDFCETNCTKTDGGWTGCTGDCICVSVGDSIEGRCMDFG
;
A
#
# COMPACT_ATOMS: atom_id res chain seq x y z
N MET A 1 -10.49 43.22 22.21
CA MET A 1 -11.35 42.31 21.43
C MET A 1 -12.11 41.44 22.42
N ALA A 2 -13.44 41.56 22.50
CA ALA A 2 -14.24 40.68 23.35
C ALA A 2 -14.42 39.35 22.61
N VAL A 3 -13.58 38.37 22.95
CA VAL A 3 -13.77 36.99 22.46
C VAL A 3 -14.99 36.42 23.18
N ASN A 4 -16.07 36.26 22.42
CA ASN A 4 -17.30 35.67 22.95
C ASN A 4 -16.99 34.21 23.32
N VAL A 5 -17.20 33.82 24.58
CA VAL A 5 -16.92 32.46 25.07
C VAL A 5 -17.60 31.40 24.20
N PHE A 6 -18.78 31.73 23.66
CA PHE A 6 -19.51 30.87 22.73
C PHE A 6 -18.73 30.60 21.42
N THR A 7 -18.04 31.62 20.90
CA THR A 7 -17.24 31.48 19.67
C THR A 7 -15.97 30.64 19.89
N ILE A 8 -15.35 30.76 21.07
CA ILE A 8 -14.22 29.91 21.46
C ILE A 8 -14.68 28.45 21.55
N LEU A 9 -15.84 28.21 22.17
CA LEU A 9 -16.39 26.87 22.32
C LEU A 9 -16.71 26.23 20.96
N GLN A 10 -17.30 26.97 20.03
CA GLN A 10 -17.56 26.48 18.68
C GLN A 10 -16.27 26.11 17.95
N LEU A 11 -15.23 26.95 18.04
CA LEU A 11 -13.95 26.71 17.37
C LEU A 11 -13.22 25.48 17.95
N ALA A 12 -13.30 25.26 19.27
CA ALA A 12 -12.80 24.06 19.93
C ALA A 12 -13.55 22.79 19.49
N VAL A 13 -14.88 22.85 19.37
CA VAL A 13 -15.70 21.73 18.88
C VAL A 13 -15.34 21.38 17.43
N PHE A 14 -15.20 22.37 16.55
CA PHE A 14 -14.75 22.13 15.17
C PHE A 14 -13.35 21.52 15.12
N ALA A 15 -12.40 22.01 15.91
CA ALA A 15 -11.05 21.44 15.98
C ALA A 15 -11.06 19.99 16.48
N ALA A 16 -11.87 19.68 17.49
CA ALA A 16 -12.01 18.32 18.02
C ALA A 16 -12.63 17.37 16.99
N ILE A 17 -13.68 17.79 16.26
CA ILE A 17 -14.28 16.98 15.19
C ILE A 17 -13.22 16.70 14.13
N VAL A 18 -12.57 17.73 13.58
CA VAL A 18 -11.56 17.59 12.52
C VAL A 18 -10.42 16.67 12.96
N LEU A 19 -9.91 16.82 14.18
CA LEU A 19 -8.86 15.94 14.71
C LEU A 19 -9.34 14.48 14.80
N ASN A 20 -10.59 14.25 15.23
CA ASN A 20 -11.16 12.92 15.39
C ASN A 20 -11.45 12.22 14.05
N VAL A 21 -11.94 12.93 13.03
CA VAL A 21 -12.13 12.34 11.68
C VAL A 21 -10.78 12.06 10.99
N ASN A 22 -9.77 12.89 11.21
CA ASN A 22 -8.45 12.67 10.62
C ASN A 22 -7.69 11.52 11.32
N LEU A 23 -7.85 11.31 12.63
CA LEU A 23 -7.26 10.13 13.30
C LEU A 23 -7.86 8.81 12.81
N HIS A 24 -9.16 8.79 12.46
CA HIS A 24 -9.79 7.58 11.89
C HIS A 24 -9.40 7.30 10.43
N SER A 25 -8.77 8.23 9.72
CA SER A 25 -8.41 8.08 8.30
C SER A 25 -6.95 7.67 8.08
N VAL A 26 -6.18 7.45 9.15
CA VAL A 26 -4.82 6.86 9.09
C VAL A 26 -4.77 5.51 9.82
N SER A 27 -5.87 4.78 9.80
CA SER A 27 -5.79 3.33 9.78
C SER A 27 -5.89 2.91 8.33
N ALA A 28 -4.75 2.91 7.63
CA ALA A 28 -4.53 1.79 6.74
C ALA A 28 -4.59 0.56 7.65
N ASP A 29 -5.81 0.06 7.82
CA ASP A 29 -6.09 -1.32 8.09
C ASP A 29 -5.37 -2.06 6.95
N SER A 30 -4.04 -2.24 7.12
CA SER A 30 -3.38 -3.42 6.64
C SER A 30 -4.26 -4.48 7.20
N LYS A 31 -5.11 -5.05 6.33
CA LYS A 31 -5.87 -6.24 6.63
C LYS A 31 -4.85 -7.21 7.19
N GLY A 32 -4.70 -7.23 8.50
CA GLY A 32 -4.47 -8.43 9.25
C GLY A 32 -5.74 -9.18 8.98
N THR A 33 -5.78 -9.83 7.82
CA THR A 33 -6.66 -10.92 7.51
C THR A 33 -6.49 -11.87 8.67
N SER A 34 -7.30 -11.65 9.69
CA SER A 34 -7.95 -12.69 10.47
C SER A 34 -8.94 -13.37 9.53
N ASP A 35 -8.46 -13.75 8.35
CA ASP A 35 -9.10 -14.74 7.53
C ASP A 35 -8.93 -15.99 8.38
N SER A 36 -10.05 -16.42 8.92
CA SER A 36 -10.48 -17.81 8.90
C SER A 36 -9.33 -18.81 8.82
N GLN A 37 -9.27 -19.71 9.80
CA GLN A 37 -8.53 -20.97 9.75
C GLN A 37 -8.99 -21.85 8.56
N ASP A 38 -8.79 -21.37 7.34
CA ASP A 38 -9.20 -21.98 6.10
C ASP A 38 -7.98 -21.96 5.17
N SER A 39 -6.96 -22.72 5.57
CA SER A 39 -5.87 -23.18 4.70
C SER A 39 -5.48 -22.23 3.57
N THR A 40 -5.12 -20.97 3.87
CA THR A 40 -4.53 -20.08 2.86
C THR A 40 -3.22 -20.73 2.47
N LYS A 41 -3.23 -21.51 1.38
CA LYS A 41 -2.04 -22.06 0.76
C LYS A 41 -1.12 -20.87 0.57
N SER A 42 -0.09 -20.78 1.39
CA SER A 42 0.94 -19.76 1.28
C SER A 42 1.52 -19.90 -0.11
N ILE A 43 1.18 -18.95 -0.99
CA ILE A 43 1.78 -18.85 -2.31
C ILE A 43 3.23 -18.46 -2.05
N LYS A 44 4.14 -19.42 -2.24
CA LYS A 44 5.57 -19.17 -2.12
C LYS A 44 5.97 -18.39 -3.37
N VAL A 45 6.50 -17.21 -3.16
CA VAL A 45 7.07 -16.40 -4.23
C VAL A 45 8.56 -16.29 -3.94
N ASP A 46 9.38 -16.88 -4.80
CA ASP A 46 10.83 -16.78 -4.73
C ASP A 46 11.30 -15.65 -5.65
N PHE A 47 12.32 -14.91 -5.21
CA PHE A 47 12.95 -13.89 -6.04
C PHE A 47 14.01 -14.53 -6.92
N CYS A 48 13.99 -14.22 -8.21
CA CYS A 48 15.07 -14.61 -9.10
C CYS A 48 16.26 -13.66 -8.94
N GLU A 49 17.46 -14.09 -9.35
CA GLU A 49 18.68 -13.27 -9.21
C GLU A 49 18.64 -11.97 -10.04
N THR A 50 17.87 -11.94 -11.13
CA THR A 50 17.87 -10.82 -12.06
C THR A 50 16.72 -9.84 -11.80
N ASN A 51 16.94 -8.59 -12.19
CA ASN A 51 15.86 -7.63 -12.39
C ASN A 51 15.42 -7.66 -13.85
N CYS A 52 14.27 -7.06 -14.11
CA CYS A 52 13.78 -6.87 -15.46
C CYS A 52 13.56 -5.39 -15.76
N THR A 53 13.69 -5.04 -17.03
CA THR A 53 13.54 -3.67 -17.51
C THR A 53 12.64 -3.64 -18.73
N LYS A 54 11.79 -2.63 -18.82
CA LYS A 54 10.89 -2.41 -19.94
C LYS A 54 11.66 -1.79 -21.10
N THR A 55 11.59 -2.45 -22.25
CA THR A 55 12.11 -2.01 -23.55
C THR A 55 10.95 -1.80 -24.52
N ASP A 56 11.23 -1.25 -25.71
CA ASP A 56 10.19 -1.02 -26.75
C ASP A 56 9.43 -2.30 -27.15
N GLY A 57 10.03 -3.48 -26.96
CA GLY A 57 9.42 -4.79 -27.24
C GLY A 57 8.75 -5.47 -26.04
N GLY A 58 8.79 -4.86 -24.85
CA GLY A 58 8.30 -5.46 -23.60
C GLY A 58 9.37 -5.61 -22.53
N TRP A 59 9.08 -6.43 -21.52
CA TRP A 59 9.96 -6.66 -20.38
C TRP A 59 11.06 -7.67 -20.70
N THR A 60 12.29 -7.34 -20.35
CA THR A 60 13.48 -8.18 -20.59
C THR A 60 14.29 -8.33 -19.30
N GLY A 61 15.05 -9.42 -19.16
CA GLY A 61 15.99 -9.63 -18.04
C GLY A 61 15.66 -10.82 -17.14
N CYS A 62 14.40 -11.26 -17.09
CA CYS A 62 14.05 -12.53 -16.44
C CYS A 62 14.44 -13.70 -17.34
N THR A 63 14.92 -14.77 -16.72
CA THR A 63 15.34 -16.01 -17.40
C THR A 63 14.63 -17.20 -16.78
N GLY A 64 14.47 -18.28 -17.55
CA GLY A 64 13.75 -19.48 -17.08
C GLY A 64 12.26 -19.19 -16.88
N ASP A 65 11.70 -19.72 -15.81
CA ASP A 65 10.26 -19.60 -15.48
C ASP A 65 9.93 -18.31 -14.69
N CYS A 66 10.93 -17.44 -14.50
CA CYS A 66 10.77 -16.18 -13.78
C CYS A 66 9.91 -15.17 -14.53
N ILE A 67 8.98 -14.55 -13.80
CA ILE A 67 8.05 -13.54 -14.30
C ILE A 67 8.49 -12.14 -13.85
N CYS A 68 8.43 -11.16 -14.75
CA CYS A 68 8.75 -9.77 -14.44
C CYS A 68 7.56 -9.04 -13.81
N VAL A 69 7.78 -8.42 -12.64
CA VAL A 69 6.79 -7.61 -11.93
C VAL A 69 7.32 -6.20 -11.71
N SER A 70 6.58 -5.18 -12.15
CA SER A 70 6.89 -3.77 -11.92
C SER A 70 5.82 -3.08 -11.09
N VAL A 71 6.21 -2.03 -10.38
CA VAL A 71 5.27 -1.20 -9.60
C VAL A 71 4.93 0.04 -10.39
N GLY A 72 3.63 0.22 -10.68
CA GLY A 72 3.12 1.37 -11.45
C GLY A 72 3.75 1.46 -12.84
N ASP A 73 4.17 2.68 -13.21
CA ASP A 73 4.78 2.99 -14.51
C ASP A 73 6.31 2.90 -14.49
N SER A 74 6.90 2.29 -13.46
CA SER A 74 8.35 2.04 -13.41
C SER A 74 8.80 1.25 -14.64
N ILE A 75 9.92 1.65 -15.23
CA ILE A 75 10.59 0.87 -16.29
C ILE A 75 11.47 -0.24 -15.73
N GLU A 76 11.71 -0.26 -14.42
CA GLU A 76 12.42 -1.31 -13.71
C GLU A 76 11.42 -2.17 -12.92
N GLY A 77 11.65 -3.47 -12.93
CA GLY A 77 10.88 -4.48 -12.22
C GLY A 77 11.78 -5.57 -11.63
N ARG A 78 11.18 -6.45 -10.84
CA ARG A 78 11.84 -7.59 -10.22
C ARG A 78 11.33 -8.89 -10.81
N CYS A 79 12.24 -9.81 -11.08
CA CYS A 79 11.89 -11.16 -11.50
C CYS A 79 11.49 -12.01 -10.29
N MET A 80 10.35 -12.67 -10.38
CA MET A 80 9.80 -13.54 -9.34
C MET A 80 9.35 -14.87 -9.94
N ASP A 81 9.56 -15.95 -9.20
CA ASP A 81 9.08 -17.28 -9.49
C ASP A 81 8.01 -17.67 -8.45
N PHE A 82 6.94 -18.31 -8.89
CA PHE A 82 5.80 -18.67 -8.03
C PHE A 82 5.83 -20.13 -7.55
N GLY A 83 6.92 -20.85 -7.84
CA GLY A 83 7.17 -22.20 -7.34
C GLY A 83 6.41 -23.29 -8.08
#